data_AF-A0A9D9PRI0-F1
#
_entry.id   AF-A0A9D9PRI0-F1
#
_cell.length_a   1.000
_cell.length_b   1.000
_cell.length_c   1.000
_cell.angle_alpha   90.00
_cell.angle_beta   90.00
_cell.angle_gamma   90.00
#
_symmetry.space_group_name_H-M   'P 1'
#
loop_
_entity.id
_entity.type
_entity.pdbx_description
1 polymer ?
#
loop_
_entity_poly.entity_id
_entity_poly.type
_entity_poly.pdbx_seq_one_letter_code
_entity_poly.pdbx_strand_id
1 'polypeptide(L)'
;MLWLKNMVILDANMILRYLVNDNAEMAVVAENYINDGSAYITIEAAAEVVYVLNSVYSMERSKIAEILIDFLDLVDCTEKEVLVCALKTYQVHKLDFVDCVLYGYNSVHSLKIATFDKKLLKLINQS
;
A
#
# COMPACT_ATOMS: atom_id res chain seq x y z
N MET A 1 -10.04 3.51 -19.97
CA MET A 1 -8.66 3.18 -20.39
C MET A 1 -7.91 4.29 -21.13
N LEU A 2 -8.50 5.46 -21.46
CA LEU A 2 -7.75 6.57 -22.07
C LEU A 2 -6.85 7.35 -21.08
N TRP A 3 -7.25 7.39 -19.81
CA TRP A 3 -6.55 8.10 -18.72
C TRP A 3 -5.17 7.51 -18.39
N LEU A 4 -4.98 6.20 -18.61
CA LEU A 4 -3.70 5.51 -18.36
C LEU A 4 -2.56 5.95 -19.30
N LYS A 5 -2.86 6.55 -20.46
CA LYS A 5 -1.84 6.86 -21.48
C LYS A 5 -0.78 7.85 -21.00
N ASN A 6 -1.09 8.65 -19.98
CA ASN A 6 -0.19 9.66 -19.44
C ASN A 6 0.25 9.35 -18.00
N MET A 7 -0.08 8.16 -17.49
CA MET A 7 0.28 7.79 -16.11
C MET A 7 1.67 7.18 -16.05
N VAL A 8 2.37 7.47 -14.96
CA VAL A 8 3.69 6.94 -14.63
C VAL A 8 3.54 6.01 -13.44
N ILE A 9 3.95 4.75 -13.61
CA ILE A 9 3.94 3.79 -12.50
C ILE A 9 5.18 4.02 -11.64
N LEU A 10 4.98 4.24 -10.35
CA LEU A 10 6.07 4.31 -9.37
C LEU A 10 6.37 2.91 -8.82
N ASP A 11 7.66 2.56 -8.79
CA ASP A 11 8.13 1.38 -8.08
C ASP A 11 8.29 1.65 -6.57
N ALA A 12 8.59 0.62 -5.80
CA ALA A 12 8.76 0.75 -4.35
C ALA A 12 9.88 1.72 -3.98
N ASN A 13 10.98 1.77 -4.73
CA ASN A 13 12.11 2.65 -4.44
C ASN A 13 11.72 4.12 -4.61
N MET A 14 11.02 4.48 -5.68
CA MET A 14 10.52 5.84 -5.89
C MET A 14 9.62 6.28 -4.73
N ILE A 15 8.70 5.41 -4.30
CA ILE A 15 7.81 5.68 -3.17
C ILE A 15 8.62 5.85 -1.88
N LEU A 16 9.58 4.97 -1.59
CA LEU A 16 10.43 5.03 -0.40
C LEU A 16 11.25 6.33 -0.34
N ARG A 17 11.80 6.78 -1.47
CA ARG A 17 12.56 8.05 -1.52
C ARG A 17 11.68 9.23 -1.18
N TYR A 18 10.43 9.25 -1.65
CA TYR A 18 9.46 10.27 -1.28
C TYR A 18 9.12 10.22 0.22
N LEU A 19 8.80 9.04 0.76
CA LEU A 19 8.30 8.90 2.13
C LEU A 19 9.38 9.08 3.21
N VAL A 20 10.60 8.60 2.98
CA VAL A 20 11.67 8.61 3.98
C VAL A 20 12.63 9.79 3.78
N ASN A 21 12.76 10.28 2.55
CA ASN A 21 13.67 11.36 2.18
C ASN A 21 15.13 11.12 2.65
N ASP A 22 15.61 9.89 2.50
CA ASP A 22 16.99 9.50 2.84
C ASP A 22 18.01 9.83 1.73
N ASN A 23 17.52 10.23 0.54
CA ASN A 23 18.29 10.81 -0.54
C ASN A 23 17.52 11.99 -1.14
N ALA A 24 17.96 13.20 -0.83
CA ALA A 24 17.26 14.43 -1.19
C ALA A 24 17.08 14.62 -2.70
N GLU A 25 18.08 14.28 -3.53
CA GLU A 25 17.98 14.42 -4.98
C GLU A 25 16.93 13.47 -5.56
N MET A 26 16.94 12.21 -5.10
CA MET A 26 15.93 11.23 -5.54
C MET A 26 14.54 11.54 -5.00
N ALA A 27 14.43 12.09 -3.79
CA ALA A 27 13.16 12.49 -3.20
C ALA A 27 12.49 13.61 -4.02
N VAL A 28 13.25 14.62 -4.46
CA VAL A 28 12.73 15.68 -5.34
C VAL A 28 12.22 15.10 -6.67
N VAL A 29 12.94 14.13 -7.25
CA VAL A 29 12.49 13.46 -8.48
C VAL A 29 11.18 12.72 -8.26
N ALA A 30 11.04 11.99 -7.15
CA ALA A 30 9.81 11.30 -6.80
C ALA A 30 8.63 12.26 -6.59
N GLU A 31 8.88 13.35 -5.85
CA GLU A 31 7.90 14.39 -5.58
C GLU A 31 7.39 15.06 -6.86
N ASN A 32 8.25 15.30 -7.85
CA ASN A 32 7.83 15.88 -9.13
C ASN A 32 6.82 14.99 -9.86
N TYR A 33 7.06 13.67 -9.96
CA TYR A 33 6.11 12.74 -10.59
C TYR A 33 4.76 12.69 -9.87
N ILE A 34 4.77 12.80 -8.54
CA ILE A 34 3.55 12.84 -7.71
C ILE A 34 2.79 14.14 -7.96
N ASN A 35 3.47 15.29 -7.89
CA ASN A 35 2.88 16.62 -8.07
C ASN A 35 2.36 16.87 -9.49
N ASP A 36 2.93 16.20 -10.49
CA ASP A 36 2.43 16.23 -11.87
C ASP A 36 1.05 15.55 -12.03
N GLY A 37 0.56 14.86 -10.98
CA GLY A 37 -0.77 14.23 -10.96
C GLY A 37 -0.90 13.03 -11.88
N SER A 38 0.22 12.41 -12.26
CA SER A 38 0.28 11.26 -13.17
C SER A 38 0.75 9.97 -12.50
N ALA A 39 1.08 10.03 -11.21
CA ALA A 39 1.63 8.90 -10.47
C ALA A 39 0.58 7.82 -10.20
N TYR A 40 0.92 6.59 -10.57
CA TYR A 40 0.13 5.39 -10.33
C TYR A 40 0.95 4.40 -9.51
N ILE A 41 0.32 3.70 -8.57
CA ILE A 41 0.94 2.61 -7.83
C ILE A 41 0.15 1.31 -7.92
N THR A 42 0.86 0.19 -7.80
CA THR A 42 0.26 -1.13 -7.73
C THR A 42 0.23 -1.65 -6.28
N ILE A 43 -0.58 -2.68 -6.02
CA ILE A 43 -0.61 -3.36 -4.72
C ILE A 43 0.76 -3.97 -4.39
N GLU A 44 1.46 -4.52 -5.39
CA GLU A 44 2.78 -5.13 -5.25
C GLU A 44 3.81 -4.11 -4.79
N ALA A 45 3.84 -2.93 -5.41
CA ALA A 45 4.71 -1.83 -5.00
C ALA A 45 4.41 -1.40 -3.57
N ALA A 46 3.12 -1.23 -3.21
CA ALA A 46 2.74 -0.90 -1.84
C ALA A 46 3.14 -1.99 -0.83
N ALA A 47 3.02 -3.27 -1.19
CA ALA A 47 3.42 -4.39 -0.33
C ALA A 47 4.93 -4.42 -0.08
N GLU A 48 5.74 -4.15 -1.10
CA GLU A 48 7.19 -4.02 -0.96
C GLU A 48 7.56 -2.82 -0.08
N VAL A 49 6.89 -1.67 -0.25
CA VAL A 49 7.10 -0.49 0.62
C VAL A 49 6.80 -0.82 2.07
N VAL A 50 5.67 -1.48 2.37
CA VAL A 50 5.33 -1.92 3.73
C VAL A 50 6.42 -2.85 4.29
N TYR A 51 6.88 -3.81 3.49
CA TYR A 51 7.93 -4.73 3.90
C TYR A 51 9.25 -4.00 4.22
N VAL A 52 9.68 -3.07 3.37
CA VAL A 52 10.93 -2.33 3.54
C VAL A 52 10.85 -1.37 4.72
N LEU A 53 9.76 -0.61 4.88
CA LEU A 53 9.57 0.29 6.02
C LEU A 53 9.60 -0.47 7.36
N ASN A 54 8.94 -1.63 7.42
CA ASN A 54 8.94 -2.44 8.64
C ASN A 54 10.28 -3.14 8.88
N SER A 55 10.90 -3.74 7.86
CA SER A 55 12.04 -4.65 8.04
C SER A 55 13.39 -3.93 8.01
N VAL A 56 13.53 -2.89 7.17
CA VAL A 56 14.78 -2.14 6.99
C VAL A 56 14.79 -0.89 7.85
N TYR A 57 13.72 -0.10 7.80
CA TYR A 57 13.61 1.12 8.60
C TYR A 57 13.06 0.89 10.01
N SER A 58 12.68 -0.35 10.36
CA SER A 58 12.14 -0.71 11.68
C SER A 58 10.95 0.15 12.12
N MET A 59 10.17 0.64 11.14
CA MET A 59 9.03 1.52 11.38
C MET A 59 7.85 0.72 11.95
N GLU A 60 7.15 1.30 12.93
CA GLU A 60 5.98 0.66 13.52
C GLU A 60 4.81 0.55 12.53
N ARG A 61 4.05 -0.55 12.63
CA ARG A 61 2.91 -0.85 11.74
C ARG A 61 1.87 0.26 11.69
N SER A 62 1.60 0.89 12.84
CA SER A 62 0.71 2.05 12.95
C SER A 62 1.20 3.22 12.13
N LYS A 63 2.50 3.53 12.20
CA LYS A 63 3.10 4.63 11.46
C LYS A 63 3.15 4.34 9.96
N ILE A 64 3.46 3.11 9.57
CA ILE A 64 3.42 2.66 8.17
C ILE A 64 2.02 2.84 7.59
N ALA A 65 0.99 2.38 8.31
CA ALA A 65 -0.39 2.51 7.86
C ALA A 65 -0.83 3.96 7.70
N GLU A 66 -0.51 4.82 8.68
CA GLU A 66 -0.81 6.26 8.64
C GLU A 66 -0.17 6.93 7.41
N ILE A 67 1.16 6.80 7.26
CA ILE A 67 1.91 7.43 6.16
C ILE A 67 1.41 6.94 4.79
N LEU A 68 1.16 5.64 4.65
CA LEU A 68 0.72 5.10 3.36
C LEU A 68 -0.73 5.47 3.04
N ILE A 69 -1.61 5.61 4.03
CA ILE A 69 -2.97 6.11 3.79
C ILE A 69 -2.91 7.55 3.28
N ASP A 70 -2.10 8.41 3.91
CA ASP A 70 -1.91 9.80 3.46
C ASP A 70 -1.30 9.85 2.06
N PHE A 71 -0.31 8.99 1.78
CA PHE A 71 0.33 8.88 0.48
C PHE A 71 -0.65 8.47 -0.63
N LEU A 72 -1.65 7.62 -0.34
CA LEU A 72 -2.65 7.20 -1.33
C LEU A 72 -3.56 8.34 -1.80
N ASP A 73 -3.61 9.47 -1.10
CA ASP A 73 -4.32 10.67 -1.57
C ASP A 73 -3.53 11.48 -2.60
N LEU A 74 -2.24 11.16 -2.79
CA LEU A 74 -1.36 11.82 -3.73
C LEU A 74 -1.16 11.05 -5.04
N VAL A 75 -1.59 9.78 -5.08
CA VAL A 75 -1.38 8.87 -6.21
C VAL A 75 -2.65 8.11 -6.57
N ASP A 76 -2.71 7.66 -7.82
CA ASP A 76 -3.78 6.79 -8.28
C ASP A 76 -3.45 5.31 -8.05
N CYS A 77 -4.48 4.54 -7.75
CA CYS A 77 -4.39 3.09 -7.62
C CYS A 77 -5.74 2.48 -8.01
N THR A 78 -5.75 1.45 -8.86
CA THR A 78 -6.99 0.77 -9.27
C THR A 78 -7.77 0.24 -8.06
N GLU A 79 -7.05 -0.26 -7.06
CA GLU A 79 -7.62 -0.94 -5.89
C GLU A 79 -7.39 -0.12 -4.60
N LYS A 80 -7.52 1.22 -4.69
CA LYS A 80 -7.27 2.14 -3.57
C LYS A 80 -8.05 1.76 -2.31
N GLU A 81 -9.32 1.41 -2.45
CA GLU A 81 -10.19 1.04 -1.31
C GLU A 81 -9.73 -0.26 -0.64
N VAL A 82 -9.33 -1.27 -1.43
CA VAL A 82 -8.74 -2.51 -0.93
C VAL A 82 -7.44 -2.22 -0.18
N LEU A 83 -6.59 -1.36 -0.73
CA LEU A 83 -5.31 -1.03 -0.13
C LEU A 83 -5.48 -0.24 1.19
N VAL A 84 -6.42 0.71 1.25
CA VAL A 84 -6.79 1.41 2.49
C VAL A 84 -7.33 0.43 3.53
N CYS A 85 -8.19 -0.51 3.14
CA CYS A 85 -8.69 -1.55 4.04
C CYS A 85 -7.55 -2.44 4.56
N ALA A 86 -6.62 -2.83 3.69
CA ALA A 86 -5.45 -3.62 4.04
C ALA A 86 -4.53 -2.90 5.04
N LEU A 87 -4.25 -1.61 4.83
CA LEU A 87 -3.42 -0.79 5.73
C LEU A 87 -4.06 -0.64 7.11
N LYS A 88 -5.37 -0.37 7.19
CA LYS A 88 -6.11 -0.32 8.46
C LYS A 88 -6.11 -1.67 9.18
N THR A 89 -6.24 -2.76 8.43
CA THR A 89 -6.19 -4.12 8.98
C THR A 89 -4.79 -4.45 9.50
N TYR A 90 -3.75 -4.09 8.73
CA TYR A 90 -2.34 -4.27 9.07
C TYR A 90 -1.97 -3.52 10.36
N GLN A 91 -2.51 -2.32 10.57
CA GLN A 91 -2.29 -1.53 11.76
C GLN A 91 -2.71 -2.26 13.06
N VAL A 92 -3.84 -2.96 13.05
CA VAL A 92 -4.45 -3.51 14.27
C VAL A 92 -4.29 -5.03 14.44
N HIS A 93 -4.06 -5.77 13.34
CA HIS A 93 -3.87 -7.22 13.37
C HIS A 93 -2.43 -7.61 13.08
N LYS A 94 -1.93 -8.66 13.75
CA LYS A 94 -0.60 -9.27 13.50
C LYS A 94 -0.64 -10.28 12.33
N LEU A 95 -1.14 -9.83 11.18
CA LEU A 95 -1.09 -10.52 9.90
C LEU A 95 0.09 -9.99 9.07
N ASP A 96 0.55 -10.78 8.09
CA ASP A 96 1.39 -10.19 7.04
C ASP A 96 0.56 -9.21 6.18
N PHE A 97 1.22 -8.35 5.42
CA PHE A 97 0.51 -7.33 4.68
C PHE A 97 -0.30 -7.90 3.50
N VAL A 98 0.17 -9.00 2.89
CA VAL A 98 -0.50 -9.60 1.74
C VAL A 98 -1.80 -10.30 2.18
N ASP A 99 -1.83 -10.92 3.35
CA ASP A 99 -3.03 -11.43 4.00
C ASP A 99 -4.03 -10.30 4.28
N CYS A 100 -3.55 -9.13 4.70
CA CYS A 100 -4.41 -7.95 4.86
C CYS A 100 -4.99 -7.47 3.52
N VAL A 101 -4.26 -7.59 2.41
CA VAL A 101 -4.76 -7.29 1.06
C VAL A 101 -5.86 -8.27 0.67
N LEU A 102 -5.67 -9.58 0.91
CA LEU A 102 -6.71 -10.58 0.67
C LEU A 102 -7.97 -10.30 1.50
N TYR A 103 -7.79 -9.93 2.78
CA TYR A 103 -8.90 -9.47 3.61
C TYR A 103 -9.57 -8.20 3.06
N GLY A 104 -8.79 -7.26 2.52
CA GLY A 104 -9.29 -6.07 1.84
C GLY A 104 -10.19 -6.42 0.64
N TYR A 105 -9.77 -7.35 -0.21
CA TYR A 105 -10.60 -7.85 -1.32
C TYR A 105 -11.88 -8.52 -0.84
N ASN A 106 -11.82 -9.27 0.25
CA ASN A 106 -13.02 -9.85 0.87
C ASN A 106 -13.97 -8.77 1.38
N SER A 107 -13.45 -7.80 2.12
CA SER A 107 -14.24 -6.79 2.82
C SER A 107 -14.85 -5.76 1.86
N VAL A 108 -14.09 -5.34 0.85
CA VAL A 108 -14.51 -4.29 -0.10
C VAL A 108 -15.37 -4.88 -1.21
N HIS A 109 -14.94 -6.00 -1.79
CA HIS A 109 -15.55 -6.57 -3.00
C HIS A 109 -16.39 -7.84 -2.74
N SER A 110 -16.54 -8.26 -1.47
CA SER A 110 -17.26 -9.49 -1.09
C SER A 110 -16.69 -10.77 -1.76
N LEU A 111 -15.42 -10.76 -2.14
CA LEU A 111 -14.76 -11.90 -2.77
C LEU A 111 -14.48 -13.00 -1.75
N LYS A 112 -14.80 -14.26 -2.09
CA LYS A 112 -14.44 -15.40 -1.25
C LYS A 112 -12.93 -15.64 -1.32
N ILE A 113 -12.29 -15.71 -0.15
CA ILE A 113 -10.86 -16.02 -0.05
C ILE A 113 -10.71 -17.48 0.35
N ALA A 114 -10.05 -18.26 -0.50
CA ALA A 114 -9.61 -19.61 -0.17
C ALA A 114 -8.20 -19.52 0.42
N THR A 115 -8.04 -19.91 1.68
CA THR A 115 -6.74 -19.89 2.38
C THR A 115 -6.68 -20.99 3.44
N PHE A 116 -5.47 -21.45 3.74
CA PHE A 116 -5.19 -22.34 4.87
C PHE A 116 -4.69 -21.58 6.10
N ASP A 117 -4.46 -20.26 6.00
CA ASP A 117 -4.01 -19.45 7.12
C ASP A 117 -5.14 -19.27 8.14
N LYS A 118 -4.92 -19.80 9.35
CA LYS A 118 -5.91 -19.79 10.42
C LYS A 118 -6.19 -18.40 10.97
N LYS A 119 -5.22 -17.49 10.94
CA LYS A 119 -5.40 -16.11 11.42
C LYS A 119 -6.27 -15.34 10.45
N LEU A 120 -6.03 -15.45 9.14
CA LEU A 120 -6.84 -14.82 8.11
C LEU A 120 -8.27 -15.40 8.10
N LEU A 121 -8.43 -16.73 8.17
CA LEU A 121 -9.75 -17.36 8.31
C LEU A 121 -10.53 -16.85 9.52
N LYS A 122 -9.85 -16.68 10.66
CA LYS A 122 -10.49 -16.15 11.87
C LYS A 122 -11.00 -14.73 11.64
N LEU A 123 -10.22 -13.89 10.97
CA LEU A 123 -10.60 -12.50 10.71
C LEU A 123 -11.79 -12.41 9.76
N ILE A 124 -11.77 -13.15 8.64
CA ILE A 124 -12.87 -13.19 7.65
C ILE A 124 -14.19 -13.69 8.26
N ASN A 125 -14.13 -14.64 9.20
CA ASN A 125 -15.33 -15.17 9.85
C ASN A 125 -15.88 -14.26 10.98
N GLN A 126 -15.19 -13.18 11.31
CA GLN A 126 -15.60 -12.21 12.34
C GLN A 126 -16.19 -10.92 11.76
N SER A 127 -15.99 -10.68 10.47
CA SER A 127 -16.52 -9.57 9.68
C SER A 127 -17.98 -9.77 9.26
#